data_AF-A0A828ZLU8-F1
#
_entry.id   AF-A0A828ZLU8-F1
#
_cell.length_a   1.000
_cell.length_b   1.000
_cell.length_c   1.000
_cell.angle_alpha   90.00
_cell.angle_beta   90.00
_cell.angle_gamma   90.00
#
_symmetry.space_group_name_H-M   'P 1'
#
loop_
_entity.id
_entity.type
_entity.pdbx_description
1 polymer ?
#
loop_
_entity_poly.entity_id
_entity_poly.type
_entity_poly.pdbx_seq_one_letter_code
_entity_poly.pdbx_strand_id
1 'polypeptide(L)'
;MILHLLIARFTPVKTIFLTGHMLWWFPFVIVAGGVEGGMSGIPLLILGAVLSACYWSFMPWIMRKYVWDATGDDSFLIGHPTGILSMVSGFVAKRVGNKEKSTEDLKVPENLSFFREISITGALVMFLMNIVVGIIAPVLVPEGGNLVMFAVQAGLNFGAGLLIMLYEVRLLINQIIPAFQGIAEKVVPGAKPAFDVPILFNYRPNAVIIGFIVAMITSTILVIIVNTTNVFGILIVPLVITSFFECGGAAVIGEGQGGLRGAVIGTIAASFVMDLLVGVSAVLFSTTIQNWILIFGGNDLSLWGIIGRGLGSLFWGI
;
A
#
# COMPACT_ATOMS: atom_id res chain seq x y z
N MET A 1 2.31 -2.50 20.99
CA MET A 1 2.05 -1.08 21.30
C MET A 1 3.06 -0.50 22.30
N ILE A 2 3.23 -1.09 23.50
CA ILE A 2 4.15 -0.56 24.52
C ILE A 2 5.57 -0.35 23.98
N LEU A 3 6.16 -1.35 23.32
CA LEU A 3 7.50 -1.23 22.72
C LEU A 3 7.59 -0.07 21.71
N HIS A 4 6.56 0.13 20.88
CA HIS A 4 6.50 1.24 19.92
C HIS A 4 6.49 2.61 20.63
N LEU A 5 5.70 2.76 21.70
CA LEU A 5 5.67 4.00 22.49
C LEU A 5 6.99 4.24 23.22
N LEU A 6 7.67 3.19 23.69
CA LEU A 6 8.99 3.28 24.30
C LEU A 6 10.04 3.76 23.28
N ILE A 7 10.02 3.21 22.05
CA ILE A 7 10.87 3.70 20.96
C ILE A 7 10.60 5.18 20.71
N ALA A 8 9.33 5.58 20.61
CA ALA A 8 8.94 6.95 20.38
C ALA A 8 9.40 7.91 21.48
N ARG A 9 9.26 7.50 22.75
CA ARG A 9 9.64 8.30 23.92
C ARG A 9 11.15 8.49 24.02
N PHE A 10 11.91 7.40 23.93
CA PHE A 10 13.32 7.38 24.34
C PHE A 10 14.33 7.48 23.19
N THR A 11 13.89 7.42 21.93
CA THR A 11 14.76 7.54 20.76
C THR A 11 14.46 8.81 19.94
N PRO A 12 15.31 9.18 18.98
CA PRO A 12 15.02 10.25 18.02
C PRO A 12 13.87 9.94 17.05
N VAL A 13 13.43 8.67 16.96
CA VAL A 13 12.28 8.29 16.13
C VAL A 13 11.02 8.70 16.87
N LYS A 14 10.28 9.68 16.36
CA LYS A 14 9.10 10.26 17.04
C LYS A 14 7.77 9.82 16.43
N THR A 15 7.76 8.71 15.72
CA THR A 15 6.57 8.14 15.09
C THR A 15 5.56 7.68 16.14
N ILE A 16 4.30 8.09 16.00
CA ILE A 16 3.17 7.42 16.64
C ILE A 16 2.23 6.89 15.56
N PHE A 17 2.10 5.56 15.50
CA PHE A 17 1.34 4.88 14.46
C PHE A 17 -0.15 4.86 14.78
N LEU A 18 -0.97 5.45 13.91
CA LEU A 18 -2.40 5.69 14.17
C LEU A 18 -3.34 4.90 13.27
N THR A 19 -2.82 4.12 12.33
CA THR A 19 -3.65 3.31 11.44
C THR A 19 -4.11 2.04 12.16
N GLY A 20 -5.28 2.13 12.80
CA GLY A 20 -5.77 1.13 13.76
C GLY A 20 -5.85 -0.29 13.24
N HIS A 21 -6.40 -0.50 12.03
CA HIS A 21 -6.51 -1.85 11.47
C HIS A 21 -5.13 -2.44 11.12
N MET A 22 -4.15 -1.61 10.74
CA MET A 22 -2.78 -2.04 10.51
C MET A 22 -2.03 -2.40 11.80
N LEU A 23 -2.45 -1.88 12.96
CA LEU A 23 -1.97 -2.36 14.27
C LEU A 23 -2.37 -3.83 14.53
N TRP A 24 -3.38 -4.35 13.82
CA TRP A 24 -3.75 -5.77 13.85
C TRP A 24 -3.07 -6.57 12.73
N TRP A 25 -3.00 -6.03 11.51
CA TRP A 25 -2.53 -6.77 10.33
C TRP A 25 -1.04 -7.11 10.40
N PHE A 26 -0.19 -6.20 10.87
CA PHE A 26 1.24 -6.45 10.99
C PHE A 26 1.55 -7.62 11.96
N PRO A 27 1.04 -7.61 13.21
CA PRO A 27 1.20 -8.75 14.10
C PRO A 27 0.62 -10.04 13.50
N PHE A 28 -0.55 -9.99 12.86
CA PHE A 28 -1.18 -11.15 12.24
C PHE A 28 -0.26 -11.82 11.21
N VAL A 29 0.27 -11.06 10.25
CA VAL A 29 1.12 -11.60 9.18
C VAL A 29 2.50 -12.01 9.69
N ILE A 30 3.08 -11.26 10.64
CA ILE A 30 4.35 -11.63 11.26
C ILE A 30 4.23 -12.93 12.05
N VAL A 31 3.14 -13.10 12.81
CA VAL A 31 2.87 -14.33 13.57
C VAL A 31 2.63 -15.50 12.62
N ALA A 32 1.85 -15.31 11.55
CA ALA A 32 1.67 -16.34 10.52
C ALA A 32 3.01 -16.77 9.93
N GLY A 33 3.89 -15.81 9.59
CA GLY A 33 5.25 -16.09 9.15
C GLY A 33 6.06 -16.88 10.20
N GLY A 34 6.02 -16.47 11.46
CA GLY A 34 6.69 -17.18 12.56
C GLY A 34 6.22 -18.63 12.72
N VAL A 35 4.91 -18.89 12.57
CA VAL A 35 4.33 -20.25 12.59
C VAL A 35 4.83 -21.08 11.42
N GLU A 36 4.88 -20.54 10.20
CA GLU A 36 5.48 -21.20 9.02
C GLU A 36 6.98 -21.47 9.22
N GLY A 37 7.63 -20.70 10.09
CA GLY A 37 9.01 -20.90 10.53
C GLY A 37 9.18 -21.92 11.68
N GLY A 38 8.11 -22.56 12.13
CA GLY A 38 8.12 -23.56 13.21
C GLY A 38 8.02 -23.00 14.63
N MET A 39 7.84 -21.69 14.79
CA MET A 39 7.72 -21.08 16.13
C MET A 39 6.35 -21.31 16.75
N SER A 40 6.33 -21.41 18.09
CA SER A 40 5.09 -21.45 18.87
C SER A 40 5.28 -20.82 20.25
N GLY A 41 4.18 -20.60 20.98
CA GLY A 41 4.20 -20.15 22.37
C GLY A 41 4.82 -18.75 22.59
N ILE A 42 5.56 -18.61 23.69
CA ILE A 42 6.13 -17.31 24.12
C ILE A 42 7.11 -16.72 23.11
N PRO A 43 8.06 -17.49 22.51
CA PRO A 43 8.97 -16.95 21.49
C PRO A 43 8.25 -16.29 20.31
N LEU A 44 7.15 -16.90 19.83
CA LEU A 44 6.35 -16.38 18.73
C LEU A 44 5.68 -15.03 19.10
N LEU A 45 5.17 -14.93 20.33
CA LEU A 45 4.59 -13.69 20.85
C LEU A 45 5.65 -12.57 20.91
N ILE A 46 6.86 -12.89 21.37
CA ILE A 46 7.98 -11.93 21.44
C ILE A 46 8.36 -11.46 20.03
N LEU A 47 8.52 -12.38 19.07
CA LEU A 47 8.82 -12.05 17.68
C LEU A 47 7.76 -11.09 17.10
N GLY A 48 6.48 -11.46 17.24
CA GLY A 48 5.35 -10.66 16.76
C GLY A 48 5.35 -9.26 17.38
N ALA A 49 5.56 -9.15 18.70
CA ALA A 49 5.57 -7.87 19.40
C ALA A 49 6.74 -6.98 18.98
N VAL A 50 7.96 -7.54 18.87
CA VAL A 50 9.18 -6.79 18.53
C VAL A 50 9.16 -6.31 17.08
N LEU A 51 8.90 -7.21 16.13
CA LEU A 51 8.89 -6.84 14.71
C LEU A 51 7.76 -5.86 14.39
N SER A 52 6.57 -6.04 14.97
CA SER A 52 5.47 -5.09 14.78
C SER A 52 5.82 -3.71 15.32
N ALA A 53 6.42 -3.64 16.52
CA ALA A 53 6.90 -2.37 17.09
C ALA A 53 7.99 -1.72 16.24
N CYS A 54 8.88 -2.52 15.66
CA CYS A 54 9.89 -2.03 14.73
C CYS A 54 9.25 -1.42 13.48
N TYR A 55 8.32 -2.14 12.85
CA TYR A 55 7.62 -1.63 11.68
C TYR A 55 6.92 -0.30 11.96
N TRP A 56 6.05 -0.27 12.98
CA TRP A 56 5.25 0.92 13.33
C TRP A 56 6.11 2.14 13.67
N SER A 57 7.30 1.92 14.21
CA SER A 57 8.21 3.02 14.59
C SER A 57 9.06 3.48 13.41
N PHE A 58 9.75 2.54 12.77
CA PHE A 58 10.84 2.86 11.86
C PHE A 58 10.38 3.04 10.42
N MET A 59 9.40 2.27 9.93
CA MET A 59 9.00 2.37 8.52
C MET A 59 8.45 3.77 8.18
N PRO A 60 7.49 4.35 8.93
CA PRO A 60 7.02 5.72 8.68
C PRO A 60 8.15 6.74 8.82
N TRP A 61 9.05 6.52 9.78
CA TRP A 61 10.18 7.40 10.01
C TRP A 61 11.14 7.38 8.82
N ILE A 62 11.50 6.22 8.30
CA ILE A 62 12.39 6.09 7.14
C ILE A 62 11.81 6.80 5.93
N MET A 63 10.49 6.69 5.70
CA MET A 63 9.81 7.36 4.60
C MET A 63 9.68 8.87 4.75
N ARG A 64 9.83 9.43 5.95
CA ARG A 64 9.42 10.81 6.28
C ARG A 64 9.86 11.86 5.25
N LYS A 65 11.11 11.81 4.79
CA LYS A 65 11.64 12.77 3.82
C LYS A 65 10.96 12.66 2.45
N TYR A 66 10.67 11.44 2.02
CA TYR A 66 9.93 11.22 0.78
C TYR A 66 8.49 11.75 0.87
N VAL A 67 7.84 11.54 2.02
CA VAL A 67 6.49 12.06 2.30
C VAL A 67 6.51 13.58 2.27
N TRP A 68 7.39 14.20 3.06
CA TRP A 68 7.46 15.67 3.18
C TRP A 68 7.85 16.34 1.86
N ASP A 69 8.74 15.74 1.07
CA ASP A 69 9.07 16.23 -0.28
C ASP A 69 7.85 16.17 -1.22
N ALA A 70 7.00 15.15 -1.08
CA ALA A 70 5.81 15.01 -1.91
C ALA A 70 4.68 15.95 -1.46
N THR A 71 4.47 16.12 -0.15
CA THR A 71 3.33 16.86 0.40
C THR A 71 3.63 18.34 0.66
N GLY A 72 4.89 18.69 0.90
CA GLY A 72 5.29 19.99 1.42
C GLY A 72 4.90 20.21 2.90
N ASP A 73 4.42 19.17 3.59
CA ASP A 73 3.96 19.22 4.97
C ASP A 73 4.75 18.24 5.83
N ASP A 74 5.45 18.75 6.84
CA ASP A 74 6.27 17.95 7.75
C ASP A 74 5.52 17.52 9.02
N SER A 75 4.26 17.91 9.20
CA SER A 75 3.49 17.70 10.42
C SER A 75 3.10 16.23 10.68
N PHE A 76 3.14 15.38 9.65
CA PHE A 76 2.73 13.98 9.73
C PHE A 76 3.68 13.02 9.01
N LEU A 77 3.41 11.72 9.19
CA LEU A 77 4.08 10.58 8.58
C LEU A 77 3.05 9.62 7.98
N ILE A 78 3.50 8.61 7.23
CA ILE A 78 2.63 7.57 6.67
C ILE A 78 2.85 6.23 7.38
N GLY A 79 1.79 5.75 8.03
CA GLY A 79 1.70 4.47 8.72
C GLY A 79 0.80 3.50 7.98
N HIS A 80 1.23 3.02 6.82
CA HIS A 80 0.48 2.09 5.97
C HIS A 80 1.47 1.13 5.27
N PRO A 81 1.09 -0.09 4.86
CA PRO A 81 1.96 -1.04 4.16
C PRO A 81 2.51 -0.60 2.78
N THR A 82 2.51 0.69 2.44
CA THR A 82 3.07 1.22 1.18
C THR A 82 4.60 1.41 1.23
N GLY A 83 5.23 1.19 2.38
CA GLY A 83 6.60 1.58 2.67
C GLY A 83 7.65 1.12 1.68
N ILE A 84 7.82 -0.18 1.49
CA ILE A 84 8.79 -0.72 0.53
C ILE A 84 8.52 -0.23 -0.90
N LEU A 85 7.25 -0.21 -1.31
CA LEU A 85 6.84 0.21 -2.66
C LEU A 85 7.12 1.69 -2.88
N SER A 86 6.80 2.53 -1.90
CA SER A 86 7.07 3.96 -1.89
C SER A 86 8.57 4.27 -1.88
N MET A 87 9.36 3.53 -1.12
CA MET A 87 10.82 3.68 -1.12
C MET A 87 11.42 3.33 -2.47
N VAL A 88 10.98 2.22 -3.10
CA VAL A 88 11.42 1.81 -4.43
C VAL A 88 11.02 2.86 -5.47
N SER A 89 9.75 3.26 -5.49
CA SER A 89 9.25 4.29 -6.40
C SER A 89 10.01 5.59 -6.26
N GLY A 90 10.15 6.11 -5.03
CA GLY A 90 10.89 7.34 -4.76
C GLY A 90 12.37 7.25 -5.14
N PHE A 91 13.02 6.12 -4.87
CA PHE A 91 14.43 5.90 -5.21
C PHE A 91 14.68 5.89 -6.73
N VAL A 92 13.81 5.21 -7.49
CA VAL A 92 13.89 5.14 -8.95
C VAL A 92 13.53 6.50 -9.54
N ALA A 93 12.41 7.10 -9.12
CA ALA A 93 11.94 8.39 -9.60
C ALA A 93 12.96 9.50 -9.41
N LYS A 94 13.70 9.51 -8.29
CA LYS A 94 14.76 10.49 -8.04
C LYS A 94 15.90 10.46 -9.08
N ARG A 95 16.11 9.32 -9.76
CA ARG A 95 17.19 9.13 -10.75
C ARG A 95 16.76 9.36 -12.19
N VAL A 96 15.51 9.05 -12.50
CA VAL A 96 15.01 9.02 -13.88
C VAL A 96 13.91 10.05 -14.16
N GLY A 97 13.37 10.66 -13.11
CA GLY A 97 12.29 11.63 -13.19
C GLY A 97 12.74 13.06 -13.45
N ASN A 98 11.76 13.94 -13.60
CA ASN A 98 11.95 15.39 -13.69
C ASN A 98 10.88 16.09 -12.83
N LYS A 99 11.30 16.72 -11.73
CA LYS A 99 10.41 17.43 -10.79
C LYS A 99 9.69 18.64 -11.41
N GLU A 100 10.20 19.21 -12.49
CA GLU A 100 9.60 20.39 -13.14
C GLU A 100 8.28 20.10 -13.85
N LYS A 101 7.93 18.83 -14.06
CA LYS A 101 6.70 18.42 -14.74
C LYS A 101 5.80 17.68 -13.77
N SER A 102 4.88 18.37 -13.09
CA SER A 102 3.95 17.70 -12.17
C SER A 102 2.86 16.93 -12.93
N THR A 103 2.28 15.93 -12.29
CA THR A 103 1.01 15.33 -12.76
C THR A 103 -0.14 16.31 -12.66
N GLU A 104 -0.05 17.28 -11.75
CA GLU A 104 -1.09 18.30 -11.54
C GLU A 104 -1.09 19.37 -12.65
N ASP A 105 0.00 19.48 -13.43
CA ASP A 105 0.09 20.40 -14.57
C ASP A 105 -0.54 19.85 -15.86
N LEU A 106 -1.07 18.63 -15.83
CA LEU A 106 -1.65 17.97 -16.99
C LEU A 106 -2.91 18.71 -17.49
N LYS A 107 -2.81 19.32 -18.67
CA LYS A 107 -3.93 19.97 -19.35
C LYS A 107 -4.84 18.92 -20.00
N VAL A 108 -5.80 18.42 -19.24
CA VAL A 108 -6.87 17.57 -19.78
C VAL A 108 -7.86 18.45 -20.57
N PRO A 109 -8.21 18.09 -21.83
CA PRO A 109 -9.24 18.78 -22.62
C PRO A 109 -10.54 18.99 -21.84
N GLU A 110 -11.27 20.07 -22.14
CA GLU A 110 -12.46 20.46 -21.37
C GLU A 110 -13.57 19.39 -21.38
N ASN A 111 -13.76 18.71 -22.52
CA ASN A 111 -14.68 17.58 -22.67
C ASN A 111 -14.26 16.32 -21.90
N LEU A 112 -13.00 16.22 -21.48
CA LEU A 112 -12.44 15.13 -20.68
C LEU A 112 -12.14 15.59 -19.25
N SER A 113 -12.53 16.80 -18.86
CA SER A 113 -12.22 17.38 -17.55
C SER A 113 -12.75 16.54 -16.38
N PHE A 114 -13.83 15.78 -16.58
CA PHE A 114 -14.36 14.85 -15.59
C PHE A 114 -13.39 13.73 -15.20
N PHE A 115 -12.39 13.41 -16.05
CA PHE A 115 -11.32 12.47 -15.70
C PHE A 115 -10.36 12.98 -14.62
N ARG A 116 -10.47 14.27 -14.25
CA ARG A 116 -9.75 14.83 -13.10
C ARG A 116 -10.40 14.43 -11.77
N GLU A 117 -11.67 14.03 -11.78
CA GLU A 117 -12.32 13.51 -10.59
C GLU A 117 -11.84 12.09 -10.33
N ILE A 118 -11.07 11.92 -9.27
CA ILE A 118 -10.44 10.66 -8.87
C ILE A 118 -11.46 9.52 -8.72
N SER A 119 -12.66 9.83 -8.25
CA SER A 119 -13.74 8.84 -8.11
C SER A 119 -14.33 8.41 -9.45
N ILE A 120 -14.39 9.30 -10.44
CA ILE A 120 -14.88 8.94 -11.78
C ILE A 120 -13.83 8.10 -12.50
N THR A 121 -12.57 8.52 -12.47
CA THR A 121 -11.50 7.77 -13.13
C THR A 121 -11.24 6.43 -12.45
N GLY A 122 -11.26 6.39 -11.12
CA GLY A 122 -11.20 5.15 -10.36
C GLY A 122 -12.33 4.18 -10.71
N ALA A 123 -13.56 4.67 -10.79
CA ALA A 123 -14.73 3.88 -11.21
C ALA A 123 -14.56 3.31 -12.63
N LEU A 124 -14.08 4.11 -13.58
CA LEU A 124 -13.85 3.65 -14.95
C LEU A 124 -12.74 2.60 -15.02
N VAL A 125 -11.64 2.79 -14.30
CA VAL A 125 -10.55 1.82 -14.26
C VAL A 125 -11.05 0.50 -13.68
N MET A 126 -11.83 0.54 -12.61
CA MET A 126 -12.45 -0.66 -12.03
C MET A 126 -13.44 -1.34 -12.97
N PHE A 127 -14.24 -0.57 -13.70
CA PHE A 127 -15.10 -1.10 -14.74
C PHE A 127 -14.29 -1.84 -15.81
N LEU A 128 -13.29 -1.20 -16.42
CA LEU A 128 -12.46 -1.79 -17.47
C LEU A 128 -11.70 -3.03 -16.98
N MET A 129 -11.17 -2.97 -15.75
CA MET A 129 -10.47 -4.08 -15.11
C MET A 129 -11.39 -5.29 -14.95
N ASN A 130 -12.61 -5.10 -14.44
CA ASN A 130 -13.55 -6.19 -14.25
C ASN A 130 -14.04 -6.77 -15.60
N ILE A 131 -14.10 -5.98 -16.67
CA ILE A 131 -14.34 -6.50 -18.02
C ILE A 131 -13.21 -7.46 -18.43
N VAL A 132 -11.95 -7.04 -18.31
CA VAL A 132 -10.79 -7.86 -18.71
C VAL A 132 -10.70 -9.12 -17.85
N VAL A 133 -10.82 -9.00 -16.53
CA VAL A 133 -10.78 -10.15 -15.62
C VAL A 133 -11.94 -11.09 -15.85
N GLY A 134 -13.15 -10.60 -16.09
CA GLY A 134 -14.30 -11.46 -16.38
C GLY A 134 -14.20 -12.18 -17.73
N ILE A 135 -13.43 -11.67 -18.70
CA ILE A 135 -13.10 -12.39 -19.94
C ILE A 135 -12.10 -13.52 -19.68
N ILE A 136 -11.07 -13.24 -18.87
CA ILE A 136 -9.99 -14.21 -18.57
C ILE A 136 -10.46 -15.31 -17.60
N ALA A 137 -11.27 -14.94 -16.61
CA ALA A 137 -11.77 -15.81 -15.55
C ALA A 137 -13.30 -15.64 -15.40
N PRO A 138 -14.11 -16.19 -16.33
CA PRO A 138 -15.57 -16.05 -16.33
C PRO A 138 -16.25 -16.55 -15.06
N VAL A 139 -15.61 -17.47 -14.32
CA VAL A 139 -16.08 -17.99 -13.02
C VAL A 139 -16.26 -16.91 -11.95
N LEU A 140 -15.62 -15.75 -12.11
CA LEU A 140 -15.76 -14.61 -11.19
C LEU A 140 -17.04 -13.80 -11.46
N VAL A 141 -17.68 -14.00 -12.61
CA VAL A 141 -18.97 -13.37 -12.93
C VAL A 141 -20.08 -14.22 -12.33
N PRO A 142 -21.04 -13.64 -11.58
CA PRO A 142 -22.16 -14.39 -11.03
C PRO A 142 -22.88 -15.23 -12.09
N GLU A 143 -23.23 -16.47 -11.77
CA GLU A 143 -23.92 -17.38 -12.71
C GLU A 143 -25.22 -16.73 -13.24
N GLY A 144 -25.38 -16.74 -14.56
CA GLY A 144 -26.50 -16.07 -15.24
C GLY A 144 -26.41 -14.54 -15.31
N GLY A 145 -25.34 -13.94 -14.76
CA GLY A 145 -25.08 -12.50 -14.77
C GLY A 145 -24.49 -12.00 -16.10
N ASN A 146 -24.78 -10.74 -16.43
CA ASN A 146 -24.17 -10.06 -17.56
C ASN A 146 -22.83 -9.42 -17.12
N LEU A 147 -21.73 -9.80 -17.78
CA LEU A 147 -20.37 -9.30 -17.48
C LEU A 147 -20.30 -7.76 -17.48
N VAL A 148 -20.93 -7.10 -18.45
CA VAL A 148 -20.91 -5.64 -18.54
C VAL A 148 -21.62 -5.02 -17.33
N MET A 149 -22.78 -5.55 -16.95
CA MET A 149 -23.51 -5.07 -15.77
C MET A 149 -22.74 -5.31 -14.47
N PHE A 150 -22.09 -6.47 -14.34
CA PHE A 150 -21.21 -6.77 -13.22
C PHE A 150 -20.07 -5.75 -13.11
N ALA A 151 -19.39 -5.47 -14.23
CA ALA A 151 -18.32 -4.50 -14.27
C ALA A 151 -18.81 -3.07 -13.97
N VAL A 152 -20.00 -2.68 -14.46
CA VAL A 152 -20.60 -1.37 -14.18
C VAL A 152 -20.86 -1.22 -12.68
N GLN A 153 -21.47 -2.23 -12.05
CA GLN A 153 -21.71 -2.22 -10.61
C GLN A 153 -20.40 -2.16 -9.81
N ALA A 154 -19.38 -2.93 -10.20
CA ALA A 154 -18.07 -2.89 -9.55
C ALA A 154 -17.42 -1.50 -9.65
N GLY A 155 -17.47 -0.87 -10.84
CA GLY A 155 -16.97 0.49 -11.05
C GLY A 155 -17.71 1.54 -10.20
N LEU A 156 -19.04 1.52 -10.22
CA LEU A 156 -19.86 2.45 -9.45
C LEU A 156 -19.64 2.30 -7.93
N ASN A 157 -19.60 1.06 -7.43
CA ASN A 157 -19.35 0.79 -6.01
C ASN A 157 -17.96 1.29 -5.59
N PHE A 158 -16.95 1.09 -6.43
CA PHE A 158 -15.62 1.61 -6.16
C PHE A 158 -15.60 3.14 -6.12
N GLY A 159 -16.20 3.81 -7.11
CA GLY A 159 -16.29 5.27 -7.15
C GLY A 159 -17.03 5.85 -5.94
N ALA A 160 -18.14 5.23 -5.54
CA ALA A 160 -18.92 5.62 -4.36
C ALA A 160 -18.11 5.42 -3.06
N GLY A 161 -17.46 4.27 -2.90
CA GLY A 161 -16.58 4.00 -1.76
C GLY A 161 -15.42 5.00 -1.69
N LEU A 162 -14.84 5.36 -2.84
CA LEU A 162 -13.74 6.31 -2.89
C LEU A 162 -14.16 7.73 -2.50
N LEU A 163 -15.36 8.16 -2.92
CA LEU A 163 -15.91 9.45 -2.48
C LEU A 163 -16.04 9.49 -0.96
N ILE A 164 -16.70 8.49 -0.37
CA ILE A 164 -16.89 8.40 1.09
C ILE A 164 -15.54 8.48 1.79
N MET A 165 -14.58 7.67 1.35
CA MET A 165 -13.22 7.65 1.91
C MET A 165 -12.53 9.03 1.84
N LEU A 166 -12.58 9.71 0.69
CA LEU A 166 -11.93 11.02 0.55
C LEU A 166 -12.57 12.11 1.43
N TYR A 167 -13.90 12.07 1.60
CA TYR A 167 -14.60 12.96 2.52
C TYR A 167 -14.19 12.69 3.98
N GLU A 168 -14.13 11.43 4.39
CA GLU A 168 -13.70 11.03 5.73
C GLU A 168 -12.26 11.44 6.04
N VAL A 169 -11.33 11.26 5.08
CA VAL A 169 -9.93 11.66 5.25
C VAL A 169 -9.81 13.17 5.51
N ARG A 170 -10.57 14.01 4.79
CA ARG A 170 -10.56 15.46 5.02
C ARG A 170 -11.08 15.84 6.42
N LEU A 171 -12.14 15.17 6.88
CA LEU A 171 -12.66 15.36 8.24
C LEU A 171 -11.62 14.96 9.29
N LEU A 172 -10.92 13.84 9.07
CA LEU A 172 -9.86 13.35 9.95
C LEU A 172 -8.70 14.36 10.04
N ILE A 173 -8.21 14.89 8.91
CA ILE A 173 -7.13 15.89 8.89
C ILE A 173 -7.49 17.10 9.76
N ASN A 174 -8.71 17.62 9.61
CA ASN A 174 -9.13 18.85 10.27
C ASN A 174 -9.38 18.71 11.78
N GLN A 175 -9.74 17.51 12.26
CA GLN A 175 -10.19 17.31 13.64
C GLN A 175 -9.23 16.45 14.47
N ILE A 176 -8.71 15.36 13.90
CA ILE A 176 -7.92 14.38 14.65
C ILE A 176 -6.46 14.83 14.76
N ILE A 177 -5.88 15.49 13.75
CA ILE A 177 -4.48 15.94 13.80
C ILE A 177 -4.23 16.91 14.97
N PRO A 178 -5.01 18.00 15.14
CA PRO A 178 -4.77 18.94 16.24
C PRO A 178 -5.06 18.32 17.61
N ALA A 179 -6.12 17.50 17.72
CA ALA A 179 -6.46 16.79 18.94
C ALA A 179 -5.36 15.80 19.37
N PHE A 180 -4.75 15.12 18.40
CA PHE A 180 -3.66 14.18 18.63
C PHE A 180 -2.40 14.89 19.12
N GLN A 181 -1.98 15.98 18.46
CA GLN A 181 -0.80 16.76 18.88
C GLN A 181 -0.89 17.15 20.36
N GLY A 182 -2.05 17.60 20.84
CA GLY A 182 -2.25 18.00 22.24
C GLY A 182 -2.12 16.88 23.29
N ILE A 183 -2.45 15.63 22.94
CA ILE A 183 -2.33 14.47 23.86
C ILE A 183 -0.95 13.83 23.70
N ALA A 184 -0.53 13.61 22.45
CA ALA A 184 0.68 12.87 22.13
C ALA A 184 1.93 13.61 22.62
N GLU A 185 1.98 14.94 22.51
CA GLU A 185 3.14 15.71 23.00
C GLU A 185 3.37 15.60 24.50
N LYS A 186 2.31 15.39 25.29
CA LYS A 186 2.43 15.16 26.74
C LYS A 186 3.11 13.82 27.05
N VAL A 187 2.82 12.80 26.25
CA VAL A 187 3.33 11.43 26.45
C VAL A 187 4.67 11.23 25.73
N VAL A 188 4.84 11.77 24.54
CA VAL A 188 6.04 11.68 23.69
C VAL A 188 6.35 13.08 23.13
N PRO A 189 7.36 13.78 23.66
CA PRO A 189 7.71 15.12 23.19
C PRO A 189 8.19 15.07 21.75
N GLY A 190 7.62 15.94 20.90
CA GLY A 190 7.91 15.99 19.46
C GLY A 190 7.30 14.82 18.67
N ALA A 191 6.27 14.15 19.19
CA ALA A 191 5.54 13.11 18.48
C ALA A 191 5.03 13.59 17.12
N LYS A 192 5.25 12.78 16.09
CA LYS A 192 4.67 12.96 14.75
C LYS A 192 3.67 11.84 14.48
N PRO A 193 2.39 12.14 14.22
CA PRO A 193 1.41 11.14 13.88
C PRO A 193 1.70 10.49 12.53
N ALA A 194 1.60 9.17 12.46
CA ALA A 194 1.64 8.41 11.22
C ALA A 194 0.23 7.95 10.84
N PHE A 195 -0.29 8.53 9.76
CA PHE A 195 -1.64 8.30 9.25
C PHE A 195 -1.67 7.30 8.10
N ASP A 196 -2.88 6.90 7.76
CA ASP A 196 -3.15 6.02 6.65
C ASP A 196 -2.80 6.69 5.29
N VAL A 197 -2.42 5.88 4.30
CA VAL A 197 -1.97 6.33 2.97
C VAL A 197 -2.98 7.21 2.22
N PRO A 198 -4.32 7.08 2.37
CA PRO A 198 -5.27 7.94 1.68
C PRO A 198 -5.12 9.43 1.99
N ILE A 199 -4.45 9.79 3.08
CA ILE A 199 -4.10 11.20 3.35
C ILE A 199 -3.31 11.82 2.20
N LEU A 200 -2.43 11.05 1.55
CA LEU A 200 -1.62 11.48 0.40
C LEU A 200 -2.47 11.80 -0.82
N PHE A 201 -3.66 11.21 -0.93
CA PHE A 201 -4.46 11.31 -2.15
C PHE A 201 -5.07 12.71 -2.33
N ASN A 202 -5.21 13.46 -1.23
CA ASN A 202 -5.62 14.86 -1.28
C ASN A 202 -4.49 15.81 -1.69
N TYR A 203 -3.23 15.38 -1.63
CA TYR A 203 -2.08 16.23 -2.01
C TYR A 203 -1.78 16.16 -3.50
N ARG A 204 -1.83 14.94 -4.08
CA ARG A 204 -1.44 14.67 -5.48
C ARG A 204 -2.42 13.69 -6.13
N PRO A 205 -3.69 14.07 -6.32
CA PRO A 205 -4.74 13.17 -6.77
C PRO A 205 -4.48 12.59 -8.17
N ASN A 206 -3.90 13.36 -9.10
CA ASN A 206 -3.63 12.81 -10.44
C ASN A 206 -2.52 11.76 -10.40
N ALA A 207 -1.51 11.93 -9.53
CA ALA A 207 -0.47 10.92 -9.34
C ALA A 207 -1.03 9.59 -8.84
N VAL A 208 -2.02 9.61 -7.94
CA VAL A 208 -2.70 8.39 -7.45
C VAL A 208 -3.38 7.65 -8.60
N ILE A 209 -4.12 8.37 -9.44
CA ILE A 209 -4.85 7.80 -10.58
C ILE A 209 -3.88 7.19 -11.59
N ILE A 210 -2.86 7.97 -11.98
CA ILE A 210 -1.84 7.53 -12.93
C ILE A 210 -1.12 6.31 -12.37
N GLY A 211 -0.75 6.36 -11.09
CA GLY A 211 -0.16 5.26 -10.35
C GLY A 211 -1.01 4.01 -10.41
N PHE A 212 -2.30 4.12 -10.06
CA PHE A 212 -3.23 3.00 -10.10
C PHE A 212 -3.33 2.37 -11.50
N ILE A 213 -3.51 3.18 -12.54
CA ILE A 213 -3.59 2.69 -13.93
C ILE A 213 -2.29 1.98 -14.33
N VAL A 214 -1.15 2.62 -14.08
CA VAL A 214 0.17 2.08 -14.40
C VAL A 214 0.43 0.78 -13.64
N ALA A 215 0.07 0.72 -12.36
CA ALA A 215 0.23 -0.46 -11.52
C ALA A 215 -0.67 -1.61 -12.00
N MET A 216 -1.93 -1.33 -12.31
CA MET A 216 -2.85 -2.34 -12.83
C MET A 216 -2.38 -2.93 -14.16
N ILE A 217 -1.93 -2.08 -15.10
CA ILE A 217 -1.41 -2.54 -16.39
C ILE A 217 -0.14 -3.38 -16.18
N THR A 218 0.81 -2.86 -15.41
CA THR A 218 2.09 -3.53 -15.16
C THR A 218 1.86 -4.87 -14.45
N SER A 219 1.05 -4.87 -13.39
CA SER A 219 0.75 -6.08 -12.61
C SER A 219 0.00 -7.12 -13.43
N THR A 220 -0.98 -6.71 -14.25
CA THR A 220 -1.68 -7.64 -15.14
C THR A 220 -0.71 -8.33 -16.11
N ILE A 221 0.21 -7.57 -16.73
CA ILE A 221 1.21 -8.13 -17.64
C ILE A 221 2.12 -9.11 -16.89
N LEU A 222 2.63 -8.73 -15.72
CA LEU A 222 3.54 -9.56 -14.93
C LEU A 222 2.88 -10.82 -14.42
N VAL A 223 1.65 -10.73 -13.91
CA VAL A 223 0.86 -11.88 -13.46
C VAL A 223 0.61 -12.86 -14.60
N ILE A 224 0.29 -12.38 -15.81
CA ILE A 224 0.16 -13.27 -16.99
C ILE A 224 1.49 -13.99 -17.26
N ILE A 225 2.61 -13.28 -17.25
CA ILE A 225 3.93 -13.88 -17.49
C ILE A 225 4.25 -14.91 -16.40
N VAL A 226 4.09 -14.55 -15.14
CA VAL A 226 4.40 -15.40 -13.98
C VAL A 226 3.53 -16.66 -13.95
N ASN A 227 2.23 -16.53 -14.25
CA ASN A 227 1.31 -17.67 -14.29
C ASN A 227 1.58 -18.58 -15.50
N THR A 228 1.86 -18.02 -16.68
CA THR A 228 2.16 -18.83 -17.90
C THR A 228 3.49 -19.56 -17.81
N THR A 229 4.48 -18.95 -17.14
CA THR A 229 5.78 -19.56 -16.88
C THR A 229 5.80 -20.44 -15.61
N ASN A 230 4.70 -20.42 -14.83
CA ASN A 230 4.54 -21.14 -13.57
C ASN A 230 5.69 -20.92 -12.57
N VAL A 231 6.25 -19.71 -12.52
CA VAL A 231 7.46 -19.40 -11.71
C VAL A 231 7.28 -19.68 -10.23
N PHE A 232 6.09 -19.42 -9.67
CA PHE A 232 5.80 -19.64 -8.25
C PHE A 232 5.01 -20.91 -7.97
N GLY A 233 4.59 -21.68 -8.98
CA GLY A 233 3.77 -22.89 -8.76
C GLY A 233 2.34 -22.62 -8.25
N ILE A 234 1.91 -21.35 -8.21
CA ILE A 234 0.60 -20.91 -7.73
C ILE A 234 0.01 -19.88 -8.69
N LEU A 235 -1.32 -19.82 -8.75
CA LEU A 235 -2.03 -18.81 -9.53
C LEU A 235 -2.05 -17.49 -8.75
N ILE A 236 -1.43 -16.46 -9.30
CA ILE A 236 -1.53 -15.09 -8.79
C ILE A 236 -2.62 -14.37 -9.56
N VAL A 237 -3.37 -13.50 -8.90
CA VAL A 237 -4.36 -12.61 -9.51
C VAL A 237 -3.92 -11.15 -9.39
N PRO A 238 -4.32 -10.25 -10.31
CA PRO A 238 -4.00 -8.83 -10.19
C PRO A 238 -4.47 -8.27 -8.83
N LEU A 239 -3.53 -7.68 -8.08
CA LEU A 239 -3.77 -7.13 -6.74
C LEU A 239 -4.41 -5.73 -6.84
N VAL A 240 -5.73 -5.66 -6.92
CA VAL A 240 -6.46 -4.38 -7.05
C VAL A 240 -6.21 -3.45 -5.87
N ILE A 241 -6.31 -3.97 -4.64
CA ILE A 241 -6.14 -3.19 -3.41
C ILE A 241 -4.73 -2.62 -3.38
N THR A 242 -3.72 -3.48 -3.54
CA THR A 242 -2.31 -3.08 -3.52
C THR A 242 -1.94 -2.12 -4.65
N SER A 243 -2.54 -2.30 -5.83
CA SER A 243 -2.35 -1.41 -6.98
C SER A 243 -2.95 -0.02 -6.74
N PHE A 244 -4.08 0.06 -6.04
CA PHE A 244 -4.72 1.34 -5.76
C PHE A 244 -4.10 2.06 -4.57
N PHE A 245 -4.06 1.41 -3.40
CA PHE A 245 -3.65 2.07 -2.17
C PHE A 245 -2.13 2.23 -2.07
N GLU A 246 -1.40 1.13 -2.14
CA GLU A 246 0.03 1.11 -1.90
C GLU A 246 0.82 1.62 -3.09
N CYS A 247 0.48 1.18 -4.31
CA CYS A 247 1.08 1.73 -5.53
C CYS A 247 0.60 3.16 -5.82
N GLY A 248 -0.65 3.52 -5.47
CA GLY A 248 -1.10 4.92 -5.53
C GLY A 248 -0.32 5.83 -4.57
N GLY A 249 -0.10 5.39 -3.33
CA GLY A 249 0.81 6.06 -2.40
C GLY A 249 2.25 6.14 -2.93
N ALA A 250 2.75 5.04 -3.49
CA ALA A 250 4.08 5.00 -4.11
C ALA A 250 4.19 5.95 -5.32
N ALA A 251 3.11 6.14 -6.08
CA ALA A 251 3.06 7.08 -7.20
C ALA A 251 3.14 8.53 -6.73
N VAL A 252 2.43 8.88 -5.65
CA VAL A 252 2.53 10.20 -5.02
C VAL A 252 3.97 10.48 -4.56
N ILE A 253 4.60 9.50 -3.92
CA ILE A 253 6.00 9.59 -3.51
C ILE A 253 6.94 9.71 -4.72
N GLY A 254 6.72 8.90 -5.76
CA GLY A 254 7.48 8.97 -7.01
C GLY A 254 7.33 10.33 -7.70
N GLU A 255 6.14 10.92 -7.66
CA GLU A 255 5.89 12.25 -8.21
C GLU A 255 6.65 13.33 -7.43
N GLY A 256 6.61 13.30 -6.09
CA GLY A 256 7.38 14.22 -5.25
C GLY A 256 8.90 14.17 -5.50
N GLN A 257 9.40 13.05 -6.00
CA GLN A 257 10.81 12.86 -6.34
C GLN A 257 11.15 13.13 -7.81
N GLY A 258 10.20 12.98 -8.73
CA GLY A 258 10.50 12.94 -10.17
C GLY A 258 9.38 13.42 -11.10
N GLY A 259 8.37 14.12 -10.59
CA GLY A 259 7.22 14.62 -11.35
C GLY A 259 6.41 13.49 -12.00
N LEU A 260 5.70 13.80 -13.09
CA LEU A 260 4.93 12.87 -13.92
C LEU A 260 5.74 11.63 -14.33
N ARG A 261 7.00 11.82 -14.75
CA ARG A 261 7.87 10.70 -15.11
C ARG A 261 8.20 9.82 -13.91
N GLY A 262 8.42 10.44 -12.76
CA GLY A 262 8.63 9.75 -11.49
C GLY A 262 7.41 8.94 -11.06
N ALA A 263 6.21 9.52 -11.18
CA ALA A 263 4.95 8.83 -10.88
C ALA A 263 4.79 7.58 -11.76
N VAL A 264 5.04 7.67 -13.07
CA VAL A 264 4.91 6.52 -13.98
C VAL A 264 6.02 5.49 -13.76
N ILE A 265 7.29 5.87 -13.89
CA ILE A 265 8.41 4.90 -13.86
C ILE A 265 8.61 4.34 -12.45
N GLY A 266 8.44 5.17 -11.42
CA GLY A 266 8.49 4.74 -10.03
C GLY A 266 7.39 3.74 -9.70
N THR A 267 6.17 3.96 -10.21
CA THR A 267 5.08 2.99 -10.02
C THR A 267 5.32 1.69 -10.76
N ILE A 268 5.84 1.72 -12.00
CA ILE A 268 6.24 0.49 -12.70
C ILE A 268 7.20 -0.32 -11.81
N ALA A 269 8.27 0.32 -11.31
CA ALA A 269 9.24 -0.36 -10.45
C ALA A 269 8.60 -0.91 -9.15
N ALA A 270 7.69 -0.15 -8.54
CA ALA A 270 6.94 -0.60 -7.37
C ALA A 270 6.07 -1.82 -7.70
N SER A 271 5.36 -1.84 -8.83
CA SER A 271 4.52 -2.98 -9.24
C SER A 271 5.32 -4.25 -9.52
N PHE A 272 6.52 -4.14 -10.09
CA PHE A 272 7.44 -5.28 -10.20
C PHE A 272 7.79 -5.86 -8.82
N VAL A 273 8.10 -5.00 -7.84
CA VAL A 273 8.38 -5.43 -6.47
C VAL A 273 7.13 -6.00 -5.81
N MET A 274 5.96 -5.43 -6.09
CA MET A 274 4.68 -5.90 -5.57
C MET A 274 4.38 -7.34 -5.99
N ASP A 275 4.44 -7.65 -7.29
CA ASP A 275 4.14 -8.99 -7.78
C ASP A 275 5.20 -10.02 -7.35
N LEU A 276 6.47 -9.60 -7.26
CA LEU A 276 7.53 -10.44 -6.70
C LEU A 276 7.26 -10.76 -5.23
N LEU A 277 6.90 -9.76 -4.42
CA LEU A 277 6.64 -9.93 -3.00
C LEU A 277 5.42 -10.82 -2.76
N VAL A 278 4.32 -10.65 -3.50
CA VAL A 278 3.13 -11.50 -3.34
C VAL A 278 3.44 -12.94 -3.76
N GLY A 279 4.14 -13.14 -4.88
CA GLY A 279 4.49 -14.49 -5.35
C GLY A 279 5.36 -15.24 -4.35
N VAL A 280 6.41 -14.60 -3.83
CA VAL A 280 7.29 -15.20 -2.81
C VAL A 280 6.52 -15.45 -1.50
N SER A 281 5.79 -14.45 -1.01
CA SER A 281 5.08 -14.58 0.27
C SER A 281 3.95 -15.63 0.22
N ALA A 282 3.21 -15.74 -0.88
CA ALA A 282 2.16 -16.72 -1.04
C ALA A 282 2.69 -18.16 -1.07
N VAL A 283 3.87 -18.40 -1.66
CA VAL A 283 4.55 -19.71 -1.57
C VAL A 283 4.99 -19.99 -0.14
N LEU A 284 5.54 -19.00 0.55
CA LEU A 284 6.08 -19.17 1.90
C LEU A 284 5.00 -19.32 2.99
N PHE A 285 3.76 -18.89 2.74
CA PHE A 285 2.65 -18.95 3.68
C PHE A 285 1.58 -19.98 3.30
N SER A 286 1.98 -21.04 2.57
CA SER A 286 1.09 -22.06 2.01
C SER A 286 0.24 -22.80 3.04
N THR A 287 0.66 -22.87 4.31
CA THR A 287 -0.05 -23.64 5.35
C THR A 287 -0.86 -22.75 6.30
N THR A 288 -0.70 -21.43 6.22
CA THR A 288 -1.31 -20.47 7.13
C THR A 288 -2.24 -19.50 6.42
N ILE A 289 -1.70 -18.48 5.74
CA ILE A 289 -2.45 -17.30 5.27
C ILE A 289 -2.36 -17.09 3.76
N GLN A 290 -2.02 -18.11 2.96
CA GLN A 290 -1.83 -17.98 1.51
C GLN A 290 -3.00 -17.29 0.80
N ASN A 291 -4.24 -17.71 1.03
CA ASN A 291 -5.42 -17.08 0.40
C ASN A 291 -5.56 -15.59 0.78
N TRP A 292 -5.18 -15.25 2.01
CA TRP A 292 -5.24 -13.87 2.49
C TRP A 292 -4.13 -13.01 1.87
N ILE A 293 -2.90 -13.54 1.76
CA ILE A 293 -1.78 -12.79 1.19
C ILE A 293 -1.93 -12.58 -0.32
N LEU A 294 -2.64 -13.47 -1.02
CA LEU A 294 -3.00 -13.29 -2.44
C LEU A 294 -3.97 -12.12 -2.68
N ILE A 295 -4.60 -11.58 -1.63
CA ILE A 295 -5.53 -10.45 -1.71
C ILE A 295 -4.89 -9.16 -1.18
N PHE A 296 -4.19 -9.26 -0.05
CA PHE A 296 -3.70 -8.09 0.72
C PHE A 296 -2.17 -7.92 0.69
N GLY A 297 -1.44 -8.85 0.06
CA GLY A 297 0.01 -8.86 0.00
C GLY A 297 0.59 -8.00 -1.13
N GLY A 298 1.85 -8.30 -1.47
CA GLY A 298 2.63 -7.55 -2.45
C GLY A 298 3.20 -6.24 -1.91
N ASN A 299 3.26 -6.09 -0.59
CA ASN A 299 3.58 -4.84 0.07
C ASN A 299 4.39 -5.12 1.35
N ASP A 300 4.43 -4.19 2.30
CA ASP A 300 5.16 -4.42 3.55
C ASP A 300 4.65 -5.62 4.35
N LEU A 301 3.37 -6.00 4.22
CA LEU A 301 2.83 -7.18 4.90
C LEU A 301 3.54 -8.44 4.40
N SER A 302 3.67 -8.59 3.09
CA SER A 302 4.46 -9.67 2.49
C SER A 302 5.90 -9.64 2.97
N LEU A 303 6.56 -8.48 2.90
CA LEU A 303 7.97 -8.35 3.31
C LEU A 303 8.19 -8.72 4.78
N TRP A 304 7.37 -8.18 5.68
CA TRP A 304 7.54 -8.40 7.12
C TRP A 304 7.09 -9.78 7.58
N GLY A 305 6.12 -10.39 6.89
CA GLY A 305 5.82 -11.81 7.07
C GLY A 305 7.01 -12.69 6.67
N ILE A 306 7.67 -12.39 5.53
CA ILE A 306 8.83 -13.14 5.06
C ILE A 306 9.97 -13.04 6.08
N ILE A 307 10.21 -11.84 6.61
CA ILE A 307 11.19 -11.62 7.68
C ILE A 307 10.81 -12.42 8.94
N GLY A 308 9.54 -12.39 9.34
CA GLY A 308 9.03 -13.17 10.46
C GLY A 308 9.29 -14.66 10.31
N ARG A 309 9.00 -15.22 9.13
CA ARG A 309 9.30 -16.62 8.80
C ARG A 309 10.78 -16.92 8.81
N GLY A 310 11.61 -16.07 8.19
CA GLY A 310 13.06 -16.26 8.16
C GLY A 310 13.67 -16.32 9.56
N LEU A 311 13.28 -15.40 10.44
CA LEU A 311 13.71 -15.42 11.84
C LEU A 311 13.17 -16.65 12.59
N GLY A 312 11.92 -17.04 12.33
CA GLY A 312 11.38 -18.27 12.91
C GLY A 312 12.20 -19.51 12.55
N SER A 313 12.50 -19.69 11.26
CA SER A 313 13.33 -20.80 10.81
C SER A 313 14.77 -20.76 11.35
N LEU A 314 15.33 -19.57 11.57
CA LEU A 314 16.70 -19.44 12.08
C LEU A 314 16.84 -19.92 13.54
N PHE A 315 15.84 -19.61 14.36
CA PHE A 315 15.91 -19.87 15.80
C PHE A 315 15.12 -21.13 16.23
N TRP A 316 14.17 -21.59 15.42
CA TRP A 316 13.30 -22.75 15.71
C TRP A 316 13.20 -23.76 14.57
N GLY A 317 13.82 -23.51 13.41
CA GLY A 317 13.88 -24.46 12.30
C GLY A 317 14.91 -25.56 12.57
N ILE A 318 14.54 -26.54 13.39
CA ILE A 318 15.08 -27.91 13.40
C ILE A 318 13.91 -28.85 13.15
#